data_AF-A0A6J7NZT9-F1
#
_entry.id   AF-A0A6J7NZT9-F1
#
_cell.length_a   1.000
_cell.length_b   1.000
_cell.length_c   1.000
_cell.angle_alpha   90.00
_cell.angle_beta   90.00
_cell.angle_gamma   90.00
#
_symmetry.space_group_name_H-M   'P 1'
#
loop_
_entity.id
_entity.type
_entity.pdbx_description
1 polymer ?
#
loop_
_entity_poly.entity_id
_entity_poly.type
_entity_poly.pdbx_seq_one_letter_code
_entity_poly.pdbx_strand_id
1 'polypeptide(L)'
;MLPGFNEEWLGQPIAVHRLPTAFGLLSFALRWHGARPALLWEVEGDRNLTLRCASIDPEWSTTDQRGEALLEAPVFDHVHRHLDHASEESVPETPVDEGTSFT
;
A
#
# COMPACT_ATOMS: atom_id res chain seq x y z
N MET A 1 1.84 -2.48 10.96
CA MET A 1 0.46 -2.46 10.41
C MET A 1 0.41 -2.47 8.89
N LEU A 2 1.38 -1.94 8.16
CA LEU A 2 1.51 -2.16 6.71
C LEU A 2 3.00 -2.25 6.34
N PRO A 3 3.51 -3.37 5.79
CA PRO A 3 4.91 -3.49 5.39
C PRO A 3 5.25 -2.68 4.13
N GLY A 4 4.24 -2.20 3.40
CA GLY A 4 4.37 -1.32 2.24
C GLY A 4 3.08 -0.53 1.99
N PHE A 5 3.19 0.58 1.28
CA PHE A 5 2.09 1.50 0.96
C PHE A 5 2.23 1.96 -0.49
N ASN A 6 1.22 1.72 -1.33
CA ASN A 6 1.21 2.14 -2.75
C ASN A 6 0.57 3.54 -2.85
N GLU A 7 1.10 4.39 -3.73
CA GLU A 7 0.52 5.71 -4.01
C GLU A 7 -0.94 5.65 -4.47
N GLU A 8 -1.36 4.56 -5.11
CA GLU A 8 -2.76 4.35 -5.53
C GLU A 8 -3.74 4.31 -4.35
N TRP A 9 -3.24 4.07 -3.13
CA TRP A 9 -4.04 4.04 -1.91
C TRP A 9 -4.08 5.41 -1.20
N LEU A 10 -3.44 6.44 -1.77
CA LEU A 10 -3.54 7.80 -1.26
C LEU A 10 -4.99 8.29 -1.28
N GLY A 11 -5.42 8.88 -0.17
CA GLY A 11 -6.78 9.37 -0.03
C GLY A 11 -7.83 8.26 0.11
N GLN A 12 -7.49 6.99 -0.12
CA GLN A 12 -8.44 5.88 -0.05
C GLN A 12 -8.54 5.37 1.39
N PRO A 13 -9.77 5.23 1.93
CA PRO A 13 -9.94 4.64 3.24
C PRO A 13 -9.56 3.15 3.19
N ILE A 14 -8.85 2.68 4.21
CA ILE A 14 -8.51 1.27 4.39
C ILE A 14 -9.12 0.81 5.70
N ALA A 15 -9.71 -0.38 5.71
CA ALA A 15 -10.17 -1.03 6.93
C ALA A 15 -9.75 -2.50 6.91
N VAL A 16 -9.06 -2.92 7.97
CA VAL A 16 -8.66 -4.30 8.20
C VAL A 16 -9.25 -4.73 9.52
N HIS A 17 -9.92 -5.88 9.52
CA HIS A 17 -10.61 -6.40 10.69
C HIS A 17 -10.01 -7.73 11.11
N ARG A 18 -9.69 -7.84 12.40
CA ARG A 18 -9.27 -9.08 13.08
C ARG A 18 -8.15 -9.83 12.34
N LEU A 19 -7.17 -9.11 11.82
CA LEU A 19 -5.96 -9.69 11.23
C LEU A 19 -5.22 -10.52 12.30
N PRO A 20 -5.05 -11.83 12.11
CA PRO A 20 -4.30 -12.65 13.05
C PRO A 20 -2.81 -12.29 13.05
N THR A 21 -2.24 -12.16 14.24
CA THR A 21 -0.82 -11.94 14.46
C THR A 21 -0.31 -12.92 15.52
N ALA A 22 1.01 -13.03 15.69
CA ALA A 22 1.59 -13.83 16.76
C ALA A 22 1.19 -13.37 18.18
N PHE A 23 0.66 -12.15 18.32
CA PHE A 23 0.35 -11.51 19.61
C PHE A 23 -1.15 -11.31 19.86
N GLY A 24 -2.01 -11.74 18.93
CA GLY A 24 -3.46 -11.53 19.01
C GLY A 24 -4.07 -11.09 17.68
N LEU A 25 -5.29 -10.58 17.74
CA LEU A 25 -6.02 -10.06 16.58
C LEU A 25 -5.88 -8.55 16.51
N LEU A 26 -5.49 -8.05 15.34
CA LEU A 26 -5.35 -6.64 15.07
C LEU A 26 -6.46 -6.16 14.13
N SER A 27 -7.20 -5.15 14.54
CA SER A 27 -8.06 -4.36 13.64
C SER A 27 -7.50 -2.96 13.51
N PHE A 28 -7.51 -2.40 12.31
CA PHE A 28 -7.13 -1.01 12.09
C PHE A 28 -7.86 -0.39 10.91
N ALA A 29 -7.97 0.92 10.92
CA ALA A 29 -8.50 1.70 9.82
C ALA A 29 -7.64 2.92 9.55
N LEU A 30 -7.47 3.25 8.28
CA LEU A 30 -6.84 4.46 7.79
C LEU A 30 -7.92 5.34 7.17
N ARG A 31 -8.07 6.56 7.68
CA ARG A 31 -9.03 7.57 7.17
C ARG A 31 -8.29 8.84 6.81
N TRP A 32 -8.71 9.56 5.78
CA TRP A 32 -7.96 10.73 5.30
C TRP A 32 -8.57 12.05 5.75
N HIS A 33 -7.71 12.96 6.21
CA HIS A 33 -8.02 14.35 6.52
C HIS A 33 -7.08 15.25 5.71
N GLY A 34 -7.46 15.52 4.46
CA GLY A 34 -6.55 16.11 3.49
C GLY A 34 -5.40 15.14 3.16
N ALA A 35 -4.16 15.63 3.20
CA ALA A 35 -2.97 14.82 2.91
C ALA A 35 -2.52 13.92 4.09
N ARG A 36 -3.10 14.09 5.28
CA ARG A 36 -2.69 13.36 6.49
C ARG A 36 -3.72 12.30 6.85
N PRO A 37 -3.31 11.04 7.06
CA PRO A 37 -4.23 9.99 7.46
C PRO A 37 -4.36 9.90 8.99
N ALA A 38 -5.59 9.71 9.47
CA ALA A 38 -5.91 9.26 10.81
C ALA A 38 -5.90 7.72 10.85
N LEU A 39 -5.04 7.16 11.68
CA LEU A 39 -4.97 5.74 11.99
C LEU A 39 -5.79 5.46 13.24
N LEU A 40 -6.72 4.51 13.15
CA LEU A 40 -7.46 3.96 14.28
C LEU A 40 -7.06 2.50 14.45
N TRP A 41 -6.93 2.03 15.69
CA TRP A 41 -6.56 0.63 15.94
C TRP A 41 -7.20 0.03 17.18
N GLU A 42 -7.29 -1.29 17.16
CA GLU A 42 -7.63 -2.13 18.30
C GLU A 42 -6.89 -3.47 18.23
N VAL A 43 -6.33 -3.91 19.35
CA VAL A 43 -5.64 -5.19 19.52
C VAL A 43 -6.39 -6.03 20.57
N GLU A 44 -6.83 -7.21 20.17
CA GLU A 44 -7.37 -8.24 21.05
C GLU A 44 -6.26 -9.28 21.31
N GLY A 45 -5.65 -9.29 22.50
CA GLY A 45 -4.58 -10.25 22.82
C GLY A 45 -3.56 -9.74 23.84
N ASP A 46 -2.30 -10.12 23.64
CA ASP A 46 -1.17 -9.76 24.52
C ASP A 46 -0.99 -8.23 24.56
N ARG A 47 -0.58 -7.72 25.73
CA ARG A 47 -0.41 -6.29 26.03
C ARG A 47 0.99 -5.77 25.68
N ASN A 48 1.94 -6.66 25.38
CA ASN A 48 3.33 -6.29 25.11
C ASN A 48 3.66 -6.24 23.61
N LEU A 49 2.86 -5.49 22.84
CA LEU A 49 3.12 -5.26 21.40
C LEU A 49 3.37 -3.77 21.15
N THR A 50 4.41 -3.47 20.36
CA THR A 50 4.62 -2.13 19.80
C THR A 50 4.06 -2.09 18.38
N LEU A 51 3.11 -1.20 18.17
CA LEU A 51 2.52 -0.92 16.87
C LEU A 51 3.33 0.15 16.15
N ARG A 52 3.59 -0.08 14.86
CA ARG A 52 4.27 0.85 13.95
C ARG A 52 3.53 0.94 12.62
N CYS A 53 3.60 2.12 12.01
CA CYS A 53 3.06 2.43 10.69
C CYS A 53 4.17 2.96 9.75
N ALA A 54 5.31 2.28 9.75
CA ALA A 54 6.57 2.79 9.19
C ALA A 54 6.54 3.10 7.68
N SER A 55 5.60 2.51 6.93
CA SER A 55 5.42 2.80 5.50
C SER A 55 4.74 4.15 5.21
N ILE A 56 4.16 4.78 6.24
CA ILE A 56 3.48 6.08 6.14
C ILE A 56 4.21 7.11 7.02
N ASP A 57 4.42 6.77 8.29
CA ASP A 57 5.06 7.61 9.29
C ASP A 57 6.10 6.76 10.05
N PRO A 58 7.39 6.85 9.68
CA PRO A 58 8.47 6.07 10.28
C PRO A 58 8.69 6.33 11.77
N GLU A 59 8.38 7.54 12.23
CA GLU A 59 8.61 7.98 13.61
C GLU A 59 7.44 7.60 14.53
N TRP A 60 6.25 7.36 13.97
CA TRP A 60 5.10 6.97 14.75
C TRP A 60 5.20 5.54 15.31
N SER A 61 4.96 5.41 16.61
CA SER A 61 4.74 4.14 17.29
C SER A 61 3.90 4.30 18.55
N THR A 62 3.30 3.20 19.00
CA THR A 62 2.54 3.15 20.27
C THR A 62 2.57 1.75 20.87
N THR A 63 2.36 1.67 22.19
CA THR A 63 2.09 0.42 22.93
C THR A 63 0.63 0.30 23.37
N ASP A 64 -0.20 1.30 23.08
CA ASP A 64 -1.60 1.28 23.46
C ASP A 64 -2.34 0.23 22.63
N GLN A 65 -3.15 -0.60 23.28
CA GLN A 65 -3.93 -1.63 22.58
C GLN A 65 -5.05 -1.04 21.73
N ARG A 66 -5.49 0.19 22.02
CA ARG A 66 -6.56 0.87 21.31
C ARG A 66 -6.24 2.36 21.22
N GLY A 67 -6.63 3.00 20.12
CA GLY A 67 -6.51 4.44 20.02
C GLY A 67 -6.69 4.97 18.61
N GLU A 68 -6.44 6.26 18.50
CA GLU A 68 -6.39 6.98 17.24
C GLU A 68 -5.20 7.94 17.23
N ALA A 69 -4.63 8.17 16.05
CA ALA A 69 -3.52 9.09 15.84
C ALA A 69 -3.58 9.69 14.44
N LEU A 70 -3.31 10.98 14.31
CA LEU A 70 -3.11 11.64 13.03
C LEU A 70 -1.64 11.52 12.64
N LEU A 71 -1.36 10.76 11.59
CA LEU A 71 0.00 10.54 11.10
C LEU A 71 0.49 11.73 10.27
N GLU A 72 1.80 11.80 10.02
CA GLU A 72 2.33 12.67 8.97
C GLU A 72 1.87 12.25 7.56
N ALA A 73 1.94 13.17 6.61
CA ALA A 73 1.62 12.86 5.22
C ALA A 73 2.67 11.89 4.65
N PRO A 74 2.26 10.82 3.92
CA PRO A 74 3.22 9.89 3.34
C PRO A 74 4.16 10.61 2.37
N VAL A 75 5.45 10.31 2.46
CA VAL A 75 6.48 10.81 1.54
C VAL A 75 6.84 9.69 0.57
N PHE A 76 6.53 9.86 -0.71
CA PHE A 76 6.94 8.92 -1.75
C PHE A 76 8.24 9.39 -2.37
N ASP A 77 9.27 8.55 -2.28
CA ASP A 77 10.47 8.75 -3.09
C ASP A 77 10.17 8.23 -4.51
N HIS A 78 10.12 9.12 -5.50
CA HIS A 78 9.70 8.83 -6.87
C HIS A 78 10.69 7.93 -7.66
N VAL A 79 11.72 7.35 -7.04
CA VAL A 79 12.91 6.87 -7.77
C VAL A 79 12.91 5.39 -8.18
N HIS A 80 11.91 4.54 -7.89
CA HIS A 80 11.99 3.11 -8.24
C HIS A 80 10.81 2.46 -9.02
N ARG A 81 10.04 3.20 -9.82
CA ARG A 81 8.88 2.59 -10.52
C ARG A 81 8.88 2.58 -12.05
N HIS A 82 10.04 2.46 -12.70
CA HIS A 82 10.05 2.34 -14.16
C HIS A 82 11.08 1.37 -14.77
N LEU A 83 11.56 0.36 -14.04
CA LEU A 83 12.48 -0.63 -14.62
C LEU A 83 12.02 -2.09 -14.63
N ASP A 84 10.90 -2.44 -13.98
CA ASP A 84 10.42 -3.84 -13.99
C ASP A 84 9.30 -4.13 -15.00
N HIS A 85 8.82 -3.14 -15.76
CA HIS A 85 7.73 -3.35 -16.75
C HIS A 85 8.13 -3.16 -18.22
N ALA A 86 9.43 -2.96 -18.50
CA ALA A 86 9.94 -2.88 -19.86
C ALA A 86 10.71 -4.15 -20.24
N SER A 87 10.03 -5.30 -20.20
CA SER A 87 10.48 -6.52 -20.88
C SER A 87 9.23 -7.35 -21.15
N GLU A 88 9.03 -7.73 -22.41
CA GLU A 88 7.94 -8.56 -22.93
C GLU A 88 6.69 -7.84 -23.45
N GLU A 89 6.85 -7.00 -24.49
CA GLU A 89 6.01 -7.17 -25.69
C GLU A 89 6.71 -6.59 -26.92
N SER A 90 7.45 -7.44 -27.64
CA SER A 90 7.89 -7.16 -29.00
C SER A 90 7.41 -8.30 -29.88
N VAL A 91 6.16 -8.23 -30.32
CA VAL A 91 5.61 -9.11 -31.36
C VAL A 91 6.19 -8.64 -32.70
N PRO A 92 6.96 -9.46 -33.44
CA PRO A 92 7.40 -9.08 -34.77
C PRO A 92 6.21 -9.12 -35.74
N GLU A 93 5.94 -7.99 -36.39
CA GLU A 93 4.92 -7.86 -37.43
C GLU A 93 5.24 -8.79 -38.61
N THR A 94 4.30 -9.68 -38.97
CA THR A 94 4.40 -10.50 -40.18
C THR A 94 4.16 -9.64 -41.42
N PRO A 95 5.02 -9.71 -42.46
CA PRO A 95 4.81 -8.94 -43.69
C PRO A 95 3.60 -9.47 -44.46
N VAL A 96 2.77 -8.55 -44.92
CA VAL A 96 1.53 -8.79 -45.68
C VAL A 96 1.92 -9.19 -47.11
N ASP A 97 1.47 -10.38 -47.54
CA ASP A 97 1.62 -10.88 -48.91
C ASP A 97 0.68 -10.08 -49.84
N GLU A 98 1.24 -9.22 -50.69
CA GLU A 98 0.47 -8.50 -51.71
C GLU A 98 0.11 -9.44 -52.86
N GLY A 99 -1.18 -9.81 -52.89
CA GLY A 99 -1.78 -10.65 -53.92
C GLY A 99 -1.68 -10.07 -55.33
N THR A 100 -1.23 -10.94 -56.24
CA THR A 100 -1.73 -11.19 -57.60
C THR A 100 -2.25 -9.99 -58.40
N SER A 101 -1.40 -9.51 -59.32
CA SER A 101 -1.81 -8.62 -60.41
C SER A 101 -2.64 -9.37 -61.46
N PHE A 102 -3.85 -8.89 -61.74
CA PHE A 102 -4.70 -9.27 -62.87
C PHE A 102 -4.53 -8.24 -63.99
N THR A 103 -4.02 -8.65 -65.16
CA THR A 103 -4.32 -8.13 -66.51
C THR A 103 -3.71 -9.06 -67.55
#